data_AF-A0A1B6GV34-F1
#
_entry.id   AF-A0A1B6GV34-F1
#
_cell.length_a   1.000
_cell.length_b   1.000
_cell.length_c   1.000
_cell.angle_alpha   90.00
_cell.angle_beta   90.00
_cell.angle_gamma   90.00
#
_symmetry.space_group_name_H-M   'P 1'
#
loop_
_entity.id
_entity.type
_entity.pdbx_description
1 polymer ?
#
loop_
_entity_poly.entity_id
_entity_poly.type
_entity_poly.pdbx_seq_one_letter_code
_entity_poly.pdbx_strand_id
1 'polypeptide(L)'
;GGFGDEDDRKWTDFVQRTAIVRIEKGCGRMQNRLLIFEDGTRACCRYRQNTDQIQGEMFSYYLGRLLQLPNVVPSTLLMINSSDWQWLSVSNQLKTSQWAEDHPVVLTKFV
;
A
#
# COMPACT_ATOMS: atom_id res chain seq x y z
N GLY A 1 14.01 15.54 -10.76
CA GLY A 1 13.95 14.39 -9.84
C GLY A 1 12.50 14.11 -9.56
N GLY A 2 12.04 12.90 -9.84
CA GLY A 2 10.64 12.47 -9.73
C GLY A 2 10.57 10.97 -9.99
N PHE A 3 9.43 10.35 -9.70
CA PHE A 3 9.22 8.93 -9.94
C PHE A 3 8.89 8.68 -11.41
N GLY A 4 9.58 7.71 -12.02
CA GLY A 4 9.38 7.26 -13.41
C GLY A 4 8.78 5.87 -13.49
N ASP A 5 8.59 5.34 -14.70
CA ASP A 5 7.90 4.05 -14.91
C ASP A 5 8.69 2.88 -14.30
N GLU A 6 10.02 3.02 -14.27
CA GLU A 6 10.89 2.08 -13.60
C GLU A 6 10.67 2.05 -12.08
N ASP A 7 10.40 3.20 -11.45
CA ASP A 7 10.09 3.27 -10.02
C ASP A 7 8.77 2.59 -9.68
N ASP A 8 7.77 2.70 -10.56
CA ASP A 8 6.46 2.05 -10.37
C ASP A 8 6.57 0.54 -10.47
N ARG A 9 7.35 0.06 -11.45
CA ARG A 9 7.61 -1.37 -11.61
C ARG A 9 8.39 -1.90 -10.42
N LYS A 10 9.46 -1.20 -10.00
CA LYS A 10 10.24 -1.55 -8.81
C LYS A 10 9.38 -1.55 -7.56
N TRP A 11 8.46 -0.60 -7.41
CA TRP A 11 7.55 -0.52 -6.27
C TRP A 11 6.58 -1.70 -6.25
N THR A 12 5.95 -2.00 -7.38
CA THR A 12 5.04 -3.15 -7.48
C THR A 12 5.78 -4.47 -7.21
N ASP A 13 6.94 -4.66 -7.84
CA ASP A 13 7.78 -5.85 -7.66
C ASP A 13 8.22 -6.00 -6.19
N PHE A 14 8.61 -4.91 -5.54
CA PHE A 14 8.97 -4.87 -4.12
C PHE A 14 7.79 -5.26 -3.23
N VAL A 15 6.65 -4.58 -3.40
CA VAL A 15 5.44 -4.85 -2.61
C VAL A 15 4.96 -6.29 -2.79
N GLN A 16 5.20 -6.96 -3.91
CA GLN A 16 4.79 -8.35 -4.09
C GLN A 16 5.77 -9.39 -3.52
N ARG A 17 7.00 -8.98 -3.17
CA ARG A 17 8.11 -9.91 -2.86
C ARG A 17 8.71 -9.72 -1.48
N THR A 18 8.19 -8.78 -0.69
CA THR A 18 8.77 -8.45 0.61
C THR A 18 7.75 -8.62 1.73
N ALA A 19 8.16 -9.30 2.80
CA ALA A 19 7.28 -9.55 3.95
C ALA A 19 7.02 -8.26 4.75
N ILE A 20 5.82 -8.13 5.31
CA ILE A 20 5.46 -7.04 6.21
C ILE A 20 5.74 -7.52 7.63
N VAL A 21 6.55 -6.76 8.38
CA VAL A 21 6.99 -7.13 9.75
C VAL A 21 6.33 -6.30 10.84
N ARG A 22 5.76 -5.14 10.49
CA ARG A 22 5.07 -4.28 11.45
C ARG A 22 4.00 -3.40 10.82
N ILE A 23 2.94 -3.14 11.58
CA ILE A 23 1.80 -2.28 11.21
C ILE A 23 1.62 -1.23 12.31
N GLU A 24 1.69 0.04 11.95
CA GLU A 24 1.53 1.16 12.87
C GLU A 24 0.38 2.07 12.46
N LYS A 25 -0.14 2.85 13.42
CA LYS A 25 -1.06 3.95 13.09
C LYS A 25 -0.29 5.03 12.34
N GLY A 26 -0.87 5.58 11.27
CA GLY A 26 -0.21 6.61 10.48
C GLY A 26 -1.00 6.98 9.22
N CYS A 27 -0.39 7.80 8.37
CA CYS A 27 -0.90 8.14 7.05
C CYS A 27 -2.27 8.86 7.03
N GLY A 28 -2.56 9.64 8.07
CA GLY A 28 -3.56 10.72 8.05
C GLY A 28 -5.03 10.33 8.20
N ARG A 29 -5.39 9.04 8.29
CA ARG A 29 -6.77 8.61 8.58
C ARG A 29 -6.80 7.45 9.57
N MET A 30 -7.91 7.32 10.30
CA MET A 30 -8.09 6.32 11.36
C MET A 30 -7.85 4.87 10.90
N GLN A 31 -8.28 4.52 9.68
CA GLN A 31 -8.10 3.17 9.13
C GLN A 31 -6.81 3.02 8.30
N ASN A 32 -6.08 4.09 8.03
CA ASN A 32 -4.79 3.96 7.35
C ASN A 32 -3.75 3.42 8.32
N ARG A 33 -2.76 2.72 7.78
CA ARG A 33 -1.62 2.22 8.56
C ARG A 33 -0.32 2.54 7.85
N LEU A 34 0.72 2.72 8.64
CA LEU A 34 2.09 2.70 8.17
C LEU A 34 2.58 1.26 8.24
N LEU A 35 2.86 0.65 7.09
CA LEU A 35 3.49 -0.67 7.04
C LEU A 35 5.00 -0.52 7.04
N ILE A 36 5.68 -1.41 7.74
CA ILE A 36 7.12 -1.55 7.72
C ILE A 36 7.44 -2.95 7.20
N PHE A 37 8.20 -3.01 6.12
CA PHE A 37 8.66 -4.22 5.47
C PHE A 37 9.94 -4.75 6.15
N GLU A 38 10.31 -6.00 5.87
CA GLU A 38 11.46 -6.66 6.49
C GLU A 38 12.80 -5.95 6.25
N ASP A 39 12.93 -5.21 5.14
CA ASP A 39 14.09 -4.39 4.80
C ASP A 39 14.09 -3.00 5.47
N GLY A 40 13.05 -2.70 6.25
CA GLY A 40 12.83 -1.41 6.89
C GLY A 40 12.13 -0.36 6.02
N THR A 41 11.84 -0.68 4.75
CA THR A 41 11.06 0.20 3.86
C THR A 41 9.68 0.42 4.43
N ARG A 42 9.12 1.62 4.21
CA ARG A 42 7.84 2.04 4.75
C ARG A 42 6.84 2.33 3.64
N ALA A 43 5.58 1.97 3.87
CA ALA A 43 4.48 2.30 2.96
C ALA A 43 3.28 2.84 3.73
N CYS A 44 2.63 3.85 3.14
CA CYS A 44 1.28 4.21 3.55
C CYS A 44 0.29 3.24 2.94
N CYS A 45 -0.34 2.44 3.81
CA CYS A 45 -1.41 1.53 3.45
C CYS A 45 -2.76 2.16 3.76
N ARG A 46 -3.57 2.30 2.71
CA ARG A 46 -4.86 2.99 2.72
C ARG A 46 -5.97 1.96 2.53
N TYR A 47 -6.71 1.72 3.61
CA TYR A 47 -7.91 0.92 3.58
C TYR A 47 -9.12 1.77 3.20
N ARG A 48 -9.96 1.28 2.29
CA ARG A 48 -11.21 1.93 1.88
C ARG A 48 -12.32 0.90 1.87
N GLN A 49 -13.50 1.29 2.35
CA GLN A 49 -14.64 0.37 2.43
C GLN A 49 -15.25 0.07 1.05
N ASN A 50 -15.21 1.05 0.14
CA ASN A 50 -15.89 0.96 -1.16
C ASN A 50 -14.87 0.85 -2.29
N THR A 51 -15.14 -0.05 -3.24
CA THR A 51 -14.32 -0.26 -4.44
C THR A 51 -14.15 1.02 -5.24
N ASP A 52 -15.18 1.87 -5.34
CA ASP A 52 -15.12 3.14 -6.07
C ASP A 52 -14.05 4.10 -5.53
N GLN A 53 -13.80 4.06 -4.21
CA GLN A 53 -12.74 4.88 -3.60
C GLN A 53 -11.35 4.33 -3.92
N ILE A 54 -11.20 3.00 -3.94
CA ILE A 54 -9.95 2.33 -4.32
C ILE A 54 -9.64 2.62 -5.79
N GLN A 55 -10.64 2.45 -6.65
CA GLN A 55 -10.58 2.78 -8.07
C GLN A 55 -10.24 4.25 -8.28
N GLY A 56 -10.92 5.17 -7.58
CA GLY A 56 -10.64 6.60 -7.65
C GLY A 56 -9.19 6.95 -7.31
N GLU A 57 -8.61 6.32 -6.28
CA GLU A 57 -7.19 6.51 -5.93
C GLU A 57 -6.25 5.97 -7.01
N MET A 58 -6.48 4.74 -7.49
CA MET A 58 -5.64 4.13 -8.53
C MET A 58 -5.76 4.85 -9.87
N PHE A 59 -6.97 5.27 -10.27
CA PHE A 59 -7.20 6.04 -11.49
C PHE A 59 -6.55 7.40 -11.41
N SER A 60 -6.67 8.09 -10.27
CA SER A 60 -5.99 9.39 -10.08
C SER A 60 -4.47 9.24 -10.16
N TYR A 61 -3.92 8.17 -9.58
CA TYR A 61 -2.51 7.83 -9.70
C TYR A 61 -2.10 7.61 -11.16
N TYR A 62 -2.72 6.68 -11.87
CA TYR A 62 -2.38 6.36 -13.26
C TYR A 62 -2.62 7.55 -14.21
N LEU A 63 -3.68 8.33 -13.98
CA LEU A 63 -3.92 9.56 -14.75
C LEU A 63 -2.81 10.57 -14.50
N GLY A 64 -2.38 10.76 -13.26
CA GLY A 64 -1.24 11.63 -12.94
C GLY A 64 0.05 11.19 -13.64
N ARG A 65 0.27 9.87 -13.75
CA ARG A 65 1.38 9.30 -14.52
C ARG A 65 1.26 9.59 -16.01
N LEU A 66 0.09 9.34 -16.60
CA LEU A 66 -0.18 9.58 -18.01
C LEU A 66 0.01 11.06 -18.39
N LEU A 67 -0.40 11.97 -17.51
CA LEU A 67 -0.26 13.41 -17.67
C LEU A 67 1.13 13.94 -17.31
N GLN A 68 2.07 13.06 -16.92
CA GLN A 68 3.43 13.42 -16.50
C GLN A 68 3.46 14.45 -15.36
N LEU A 69 2.50 14.35 -14.44
CA LEU A 69 2.48 15.21 -13.26
C LEU A 69 3.72 14.92 -12.40
N PRO A 70 4.44 15.95 -11.95
CA PRO A 70 5.61 15.74 -11.10
C PRO A 70 5.18 15.19 -9.73
N ASN A 71 6.08 14.46 -9.08
CA ASN A 71 5.93 14.01 -7.69
C ASN A 71 4.73 13.08 -7.41
N VAL A 72 4.23 12.37 -8.42
CA VAL A 72 3.26 11.28 -8.21
C VAL A 72 4.00 10.09 -7.61
N VAL A 73 3.67 9.75 -6.36
CA VAL A 73 4.35 8.68 -5.62
C VAL A 73 3.85 7.30 -6.08
N PRO A 74 4.74 6.33 -6.34
CA PRO A 74 4.39 4.98 -6.74
C PRO A 74 3.35 4.37 -5.80
N SER A 75 2.28 3.85 -6.40
CA SER A 75 1.16 3.25 -5.69
C SER A 75 0.74 1.93 -6.35
N THR A 76 0.44 0.93 -5.53
CA THR A 76 0.01 -0.39 -6.00
C THR A 76 -1.06 -0.98 -5.08
N LEU A 77 -1.69 -2.07 -5.50
CA LEU A 77 -2.68 -2.78 -4.69
C LEU A 77 -2.04 -4.00 -4.03
N LEU A 78 -2.51 -4.31 -2.81
CA LEU A 78 -2.23 -5.57 -2.16
C LEU A 78 -3.50 -6.11 -1.52
N MET A 79 -3.66 -7.43 -1.54
CA MET A 79 -4.76 -8.11 -0.86
C MET A 79 -4.39 -8.38 0.59
N ILE A 80 -5.30 -8.07 1.50
CA ILE A 80 -5.17 -8.47 2.90
C ILE A 80 -5.45 -9.97 2.98
N ASN A 81 -4.48 -10.73 3.48
CA ASN A 81 -4.64 -12.15 3.77
C ASN A 81 -3.76 -12.55 4.95
N SER A 82 -4.33 -12.70 6.16
CA SER A 82 -3.54 -13.04 7.36
C SER A 82 -2.89 -14.43 7.34
N SER A 83 -3.29 -15.29 6.41
CA SER A 83 -2.72 -16.63 6.21
C SER A 83 -1.60 -16.66 5.17
N ASP A 84 -1.43 -15.57 4.40
CA ASP A 84 -0.36 -15.43 3.41
C ASP A 84 0.99 -15.13 4.12
N TRP A 85 2.07 -15.66 3.56
CA TRP A 85 3.45 -15.46 4.05
C TRP A 85 3.77 -13.98 4.26
N GLN A 86 3.22 -13.12 3.41
CA GLN A 86 3.51 -11.69 3.44
C GLN A 86 2.97 -10.99 4.70
N TRP A 87 1.84 -11.45 5.23
CA TRP A 87 1.17 -10.86 6.40
C TRP A 87 1.34 -11.69 7.67
N LEU A 88 1.89 -12.90 7.57
CA LEU A 88 1.93 -13.89 8.64
C LEU A 88 2.48 -13.32 9.97
N SER A 89 3.57 -12.55 9.89
CA SER A 89 4.23 -11.97 11.06
C SER A 89 3.42 -10.86 11.75
N VAL A 90 2.46 -10.27 11.04
CA VAL A 90 1.60 -9.17 11.50
C VAL A 90 0.13 -9.57 11.61
N SER A 91 -0.19 -10.86 11.50
CA SER A 91 -1.56 -11.41 11.57
C SER A 91 -2.34 -10.93 12.81
N ASN A 92 -1.70 -10.85 13.97
CA ASN A 92 -2.34 -10.32 15.18
C ASN A 92 -2.62 -8.80 15.09
N GLN A 93 -1.76 -8.04 14.44
CA GLN A 93 -1.95 -6.60 14.23
C GLN A 93 -3.10 -6.34 13.25
N LEU A 94 -3.24 -7.16 12.20
CA LEU A 94 -4.38 -7.14 11.28
C LEU A 94 -5.71 -7.36 12.01
N LYS A 95 -5.79 -8.32 12.95
CA LYS A 95 -7.01 -8.54 13.74
C LYS A 95 -7.46 -7.29 14.51
N THR A 96 -6.51 -6.45 14.92
CA THR A 96 -6.80 -5.19 15.63
C THR A 96 -6.98 -3.98 14.70
N SER A 97 -6.70 -4.11 13.40
CA SER A 97 -6.80 -3.00 12.44
C SER A 97 -8.24 -2.73 11.98
N GLN A 98 -9.17 -3.67 12.22
CA GLN A 98 -10.55 -3.68 11.69
C GLN A 98 -10.59 -3.70 10.16
N TRP A 99 -9.59 -4.30 9.52
CA TRP A 99 -9.61 -4.54 8.08
C TRP A 99 -10.24 -5.89 7.78
N ALA A 100 -11.01 -5.97 6.71
CA ALA A 100 -11.55 -7.23 6.22
C ALA A 100 -10.45 -8.06 5.54
N GLU A 101 -10.51 -9.38 5.72
CA GLU A 101 -9.76 -10.33 4.89
C GLU A 101 -10.24 -10.27 3.45
N ASP A 102 -9.40 -10.70 2.53
CA ASP A 102 -9.66 -10.72 1.09
C ASP A 102 -10.09 -9.35 0.53
N HIS A 103 -9.62 -8.28 1.17
CA HIS A 103 -9.95 -6.91 0.80
C HIS A 103 -8.71 -6.17 0.27
N PRO A 104 -8.80 -5.47 -0.87
CA PRO A 104 -7.66 -4.74 -1.43
C PRO A 104 -7.37 -3.46 -0.64
N VAL A 105 -6.08 -3.16 -0.50
CA VAL A 105 -5.56 -1.91 0.06
C VAL A 105 -4.62 -1.22 -0.92
N VAL A 106 -4.62 0.11 -0.89
CA VAL A 106 -3.69 0.91 -1.71
C VAL A 106 -2.42 1.17 -0.91
N LEU A 107 -1.28 0.79 -1.48
CA LEU A 107 0.05 0.96 -0.90
C LEU A 107 0.82 2.02 -1.68
N THR A 108 1.02 3.17 -1.05
CA THR A 108 1.84 4.26 -1.58
C THR A 108 3.19 4.27 -0.85
N LYS A 109 4.29 4.38 -1.59
CA LYS A 109 5.62 4.50 -0.99
C LYS A 109 5.66 5.66 0.01
N PHE A 110 6.21 5.43 1.21
CA PHE A 110 6.40 6.50 2.18
C PHE A 110 7.67 7.29 1.80
N VAL A 111 7.55 8.61 1.69
CA VAL A 111 8.62 9.54 1.30
C VAL A 111 8.90 10.56 2.40
#